data_AF-A0AAN7KJJ6-F1
#
_entry.id   AF-A0AAN7KJJ6-F1
#
_cell.length_a   1.000
_cell.length_b   1.000
_cell.length_c   1.000
_cell.angle_alpha   90.00
_cell.angle_beta   90.00
_cell.angle_gamma   90.00
#
_symmetry.space_group_name_H-M   'P 1'
#
loop_
_entity.id
_entity.type
_entity.pdbx_description
1 polymer ?
#
loop_
_entity_poly.entity_id
_entity_poly.type
_entity_poly.pdbx_seq_one_letter_code
_entity_poly.pdbx_strand_id
1 'polypeptide(L)'
;MGDNPLKPAKGSAVLFFNSRPSASPDERSMHTRCTVLEGKMWVAKSFYGRAIRSGTAQSETGRGDCTDEDDKCRRWAATGECKKNPVFMISSPDYYRTWRKSCNAC
;
A
#
# COMPACT_ATOMS: atom_id res chain seq x y z
N MET A 1 19.42 -5.62 -19.14
CA MET A 1 19.09 -5.55 -17.70
C MET A 1 20.10 -4.57 -17.11
N GLY A 2 19.67 -3.54 -16.40
CA GLY A 2 20.52 -2.38 -16.10
C GLY A 2 21.67 -2.69 -15.15
N ASP A 3 22.86 -2.93 -15.70
CA ASP A 3 24.08 -3.30 -14.97
C ASP A 3 24.78 -2.05 -14.38
N ASN A 4 24.09 -1.31 -13.51
CA ASN A 4 24.75 -0.30 -12.69
C ASN A 4 24.39 -0.50 -11.21
N PRO A 5 25.21 -1.24 -10.44
CA PRO A 5 24.93 -1.51 -9.04
C PRO A 5 25.00 -0.23 -8.22
N LEU A 6 24.02 -0.04 -7.34
CA LEU A 6 24.05 1.06 -6.37
C LEU A 6 25.25 0.87 -5.43
N LYS A 7 26.11 1.89 -5.37
CA LYS A 7 27.28 1.87 -4.49
C LYS A 7 26.86 2.17 -3.05
N PRO A 8 27.21 1.31 -2.08
CA PRO A 8 26.90 1.54 -0.67
C PRO A 8 27.72 2.71 -0.14
N ALA A 9 27.07 3.65 0.55
CA ALA A 9 27.70 4.75 1.27
C ALA A 9 27.20 4.74 2.71
N LYS A 10 28.10 4.97 3.68
CA LYS A 10 27.75 4.99 5.10
C LYS A 10 26.70 6.08 5.36
N GLY A 11 25.60 5.69 6.01
CA GLY A 11 24.47 6.59 6.31
C GLY A 11 23.39 6.65 5.23
N SER A 12 23.62 6.11 4.04
CA SER A 12 22.62 6.04 2.97
C SER A 12 21.72 4.81 3.13
N ALA A 13 20.47 4.94 2.69
CA ALA A 13 19.49 3.87 2.65
C ALA A 13 18.80 3.79 1.29
N VAL A 14 18.40 2.59 0.89
CA VAL A 14 17.59 2.33 -0.30
C VAL A 14 16.30 1.68 0.15
N LEU A 15 15.17 2.27 -0.23
CA LEU A 15 13.85 1.70 -0.06
C LEU A 15 13.34 1.25 -1.44
N PHE A 16 12.88 0.00 -1.53
CA PHE A 16 12.21 -0.53 -2.71
C PHE A 16 11.00 -1.35 -2.27
N PHE A 17 9.98 -1.42 -3.12
CA PHE A 17 8.76 -2.17 -2.87
C PHE A 17 8.79 -3.45 -3.69
N ASN A 18 8.37 -4.57 -3.10
CA ASN A 18 8.25 -5.86 -3.79
C ASN A 18 6.82 -6.14 -4.30
N SER A 19 5.91 -5.18 -4.15
CA SER A 19 4.52 -5.28 -4.58
C SER A 19 4.09 -4.01 -5.30
N ARG A 20 3.19 -4.17 -6.28
CA ARG A 20 2.52 -3.07 -6.97
C ARG A 20 1.38 -2.51 -6.12
N PRO A 21 0.85 -1.31 -6.42
CA PRO A 21 -0.33 -0.78 -5.74
C PRO A 21 -1.55 -1.72 -5.79
N SER A 22 -1.64 -2.56 -6.82
CA SER A 22 -2.64 -3.63 -6.98
C SER A 22 -2.40 -4.86 -6.10
N ALA A 23 -1.44 -4.82 -5.17
CA ALA A 23 -0.99 -5.93 -4.33
C ALA A 23 -0.38 -7.15 -5.07
N SER A 24 -0.21 -7.09 -6.38
CA SER A 24 0.51 -8.11 -7.15
C SER A 24 2.02 -8.04 -6.90
N PRO A 25 2.76 -9.17 -6.94
CA PRO A 25 4.22 -9.15 -6.88
C PRO A 25 4.84 -8.27 -7.98
N ASP A 26 5.95 -7.61 -7.68
CA ASP A 26 6.71 -6.82 -8.65
C ASP A 26 8.04 -7.49 -9.02
N GLU A 27 8.11 -8.15 -10.18
CA GLU A 27 9.34 -8.80 -10.67
C GLU A 27 10.50 -7.82 -10.91
N ARG A 28 10.20 -6.53 -11.16
CA ARG A 28 11.23 -5.50 -11.34
C ARG A 28 11.97 -5.17 -10.05
N SER A 29 11.43 -5.56 -8.90
CA SER A 29 12.05 -5.39 -7.58
C SER A 29 13.12 -6.43 -7.25
N MET A 30 13.32 -7.42 -8.14
CA MET A 30 14.34 -8.44 -7.96
C MET A 30 15.72 -7.80 -7.91
N HIS A 31 16.41 -8.02 -6.81
CA HIS A 31 17.72 -7.42 -6.54
C HIS A 31 18.60 -8.46 -5.89
N THR A 32 19.90 -8.29 -6.11
CA THR A 32 20.92 -9.06 -5.41
C THR A 32 21.99 -8.13 -4.91
N ARG A 33 22.80 -8.66 -3.99
CA ARG A 33 23.98 -7.97 -3.49
C ARG A 33 25.20 -8.52 -4.21
N CYS A 34 25.98 -7.64 -4.81
CA CYS A 34 27.28 -8.02 -5.37
C CYS A 34 28.25 -8.50 -4.28
N THR A 35 29.21 -9.33 -4.66
CA THR A 35 30.31 -9.75 -3.78
C THR A 35 31.16 -8.54 -3.37
N VAL A 36 31.66 -8.55 -2.14
CA VAL A 36 32.57 -7.50 -1.65
C VAL A 36 33.98 -7.89 -2.10
N LEU A 37 34.58 -7.11 -2.99
CA LEU A 37 35.92 -7.38 -3.51
C LEU A 37 37.01 -7.00 -2.49
N GLU A 38 36.79 -5.95 -1.71
CA GLU A 38 37.75 -5.42 -0.74
C GLU A 38 37.05 -5.00 0.57
N GLY A 39 37.68 -5.34 1.70
CA GLY A 39 37.22 -4.92 3.02
C GLY A 39 35.96 -5.64 3.52
N LYS A 40 35.17 -4.94 4.34
CA LYS A 40 33.93 -5.43 4.94
C LYS A 40 32.80 -4.44 4.70
N MET A 41 31.61 -4.96 4.37
CA MET A 41 30.40 -4.15 4.24
C MET A 41 29.36 -4.61 5.26
N TRP A 42 28.81 -3.64 6.00
CA TRP A 42 27.74 -3.86 6.96
C TRP A 42 26.47 -3.16 6.48
N VAL A 43 25.34 -3.86 6.53
CA VAL A 43 24.02 -3.33 6.14
C VAL A 43 22.97 -3.74 7.16
N ALA A 44 22.05 -2.83 7.49
CA ALA A 44 20.85 -3.14 8.23
C ALA A 44 19.69 -3.32 7.25
N LYS A 45 18.86 -4.36 7.47
CA LYS A 45 17.70 -4.66 6.63
C LYS A 45 16.47 -4.71 7.51
N SER A 46 15.46 -3.94 7.15
CA SER A 46 14.15 -3.95 7.80
C SER A 46 13.11 -4.31 6.76
N PHE A 47 12.24 -5.26 7.09
CA PHE A 47 11.16 -5.70 6.22
C PHE A 47 9.84 -5.21 6.78
N TYR A 48 9.06 -4.52 5.94
CA TYR A 48 7.73 -4.05 6.28
C TYR A 48 6.73 -4.88 5.48
N GLY A 49 6.12 -5.86 6.14
CA GLY A 49 5.08 -6.70 5.56
C GLY A 49 3.69 -6.16 5.88
N ARG A 50 2.75 -6.29 4.94
CA ARG A 50 1.32 -6.24 5.25
C ARG A 50 0.96 -7.58 5.91
N ALA A 51 0.28 -7.54 7.04
CA ALA A 51 -0.25 -8.77 7.62
C ALA A 51 -1.23 -9.42 6.62
N ILE A 52 -0.86 -10.59 6.08
CA ILE A 52 -1.84 -11.46 5.44
C ILE A 52 -2.65 -12.04 6.58
N ARG A 53 -3.81 -11.44 6.87
CA ARG A 53 -4.80 -12.13 7.69
C ARG A 53 -5.19 -13.36 6.89
N SER A 54 -4.63 -14.51 7.25
CA SER A 54 -5.17 -15.82 6.87
C SER A 54 -6.51 -15.99 7.60
N GLY A 55 -7.47 -15.14 7.25
CA GLY A 55 -8.86 -15.50 7.33
C GLY A 55 -9.11 -16.30 6.08
N THR A 56 -9.76 -17.44 6.24
CA THR A 56 -10.54 -18.07 5.19
C THR A 56 -11.11 -17.01 4.26
N ALA A 57 -11.14 -17.30 2.96
CA ALA A 57 -11.91 -16.54 2.00
C ALA A 57 -13.39 -16.54 2.44
N GLN A 58 -13.74 -15.67 3.39
CA GLN A 58 -15.09 -15.24 3.62
C GLN A 58 -15.34 -14.21 2.52
N SER A 59 -15.80 -14.75 1.40
CA SER A 59 -16.84 -14.13 0.61
C SER A 59 -18.04 -13.84 1.54
N GLU A 60 -17.88 -12.85 2.43
CA GLU A 60 -19.00 -12.17 3.06
C GLU A 60 -19.39 -11.07 2.09
N THR A 61 -20.27 -11.47 1.18
CA THR A 61 -21.22 -10.62 0.50
C THR A 61 -21.67 -9.49 1.43
N GLY A 62 -21.66 -8.28 0.90
CA GLY A 62 -21.88 -7.04 1.65
C GLY A 62 -23.04 -7.07 2.65
N ARG A 63 -22.68 -7.08 3.93
CA ARG A 63 -23.56 -6.59 5.01
C ARG A 63 -22.79 -6.13 6.26
N GLY A 64 -21.65 -5.47 6.06
CA GLY A 64 -21.12 -4.57 7.08
C GLY A 64 -21.99 -3.30 7.07
N ASP A 65 -22.48 -2.87 8.23
CA ASP A 65 -23.29 -1.67 8.36
C ASP A 65 -22.72 -0.52 7.55
N CYS A 66 -23.49 -0.02 6.58
CA CYS A 66 -23.04 1.11 5.77
C CYS A 66 -23.01 2.36 6.64
N THR A 67 -21.82 2.65 7.13
CA THR A 67 -21.55 3.73 8.07
C THR A 67 -20.40 4.57 7.54
N ASP A 68 -20.40 5.84 7.94
CA ASP A 68 -19.27 6.72 7.71
C ASP A 68 -18.32 6.55 8.90
N GLU A 69 -17.02 6.43 8.63
CA GLU A 69 -16.02 6.17 9.69
C GLU A 69 -15.46 7.46 10.32
N ASP A 70 -15.83 8.63 9.80
CA ASP A 70 -15.46 9.95 10.33
C ASP A 70 -16.73 10.83 10.46
N ASP A 71 -16.68 11.90 11.23
CA ASP A 71 -17.77 12.89 11.30
C ASP A 71 -17.73 13.90 10.15
N LYS A 72 -16.55 14.07 9.52
CA LYS A 72 -16.30 15.02 8.43
C LYS A 72 -16.87 14.58 7.08
N CYS A 73 -17.34 13.35 6.98
CA CYS A 73 -17.81 12.71 5.75
C CYS A 73 -18.92 13.50 5.08
N ARG A 74 -19.90 13.91 5.88
CA ARG A 74 -21.05 14.71 5.41
C ARG A 74 -20.58 16.03 4.81
N ARG A 75 -19.61 16.68 5.44
CA ARG A 75 -19.07 17.97 4.99
C ARG A 75 -18.31 17.82 3.67
N TRP A 76 -17.47 16.80 3.54
CA TRP A 76 -16.70 16.56 2.31
C TRP A 76 -17.58 16.07 1.17
N ALA A 77 -18.54 15.18 1.43
CA ALA A 77 -19.54 14.80 0.44
C ALA A 77 -20.34 16.00 -0.06
N ALA A 78 -20.77 16.90 0.83
CA ALA A 78 -21.44 18.15 0.46
C ALA A 78 -20.54 19.10 -0.36
N THR A 79 -19.22 19.01 -0.21
CA THR A 79 -18.24 19.77 -1.00
C THR A 79 -17.95 19.15 -2.38
N GLY A 80 -18.55 17.99 -2.67
CA GLY A 80 -18.41 17.27 -3.93
C GLY A 80 -17.21 16.33 -3.99
N GLU A 81 -16.61 15.99 -2.84
CA GLU A 81 -15.42 15.12 -2.79
C GLU A 81 -15.70 13.71 -3.31
N CYS A 82 -16.96 13.24 -3.27
CA CYS A 82 -17.33 11.96 -3.87
C CYS A 82 -17.00 11.88 -5.36
N LYS A 83 -17.04 13.01 -6.08
CA LYS A 83 -16.68 13.10 -7.51
C LYS A 83 -15.23 13.50 -7.72
N LYS A 84 -14.70 14.40 -6.88
CA LYS A 84 -13.32 14.92 -7.00
C LYS A 84 -12.28 13.92 -6.54
N ASN A 85 -12.58 13.16 -5.48
CA ASN A 85 -11.68 12.20 -4.86
C ASN A 85 -12.39 10.86 -4.54
N PRO A 86 -12.89 10.16 -5.58
CA PRO A 86 -13.66 8.93 -5.40
C PRO A 86 -12.85 7.80 -4.78
N VAL A 87 -11.52 7.79 -5.00
CA VAL A 87 -10.62 6.81 -4.38
C VAL A 87 -10.61 6.99 -2.88
N PHE A 88 -10.46 8.22 -2.39
CA PHE A 88 -10.49 8.48 -0.96
C PHE A 88 -11.88 8.19 -0.37
N MET A 89 -12.94 8.68 -1.03
CA MET A 89 -14.33 8.61 -0.54
C MET A 89 -14.95 7.21 -0.56
N ILE A 90 -14.68 6.38 -1.58
CA ILE A 90 -15.47 5.17 -1.87
C ILE A 90 -14.62 3.89 -1.91
N SER A 91 -13.28 3.97 -1.80
CA SER A 91 -12.31 2.94 -2.27
C SER A 91 -12.69 1.45 -2.11
N SER A 92 -12.20 0.71 -3.12
CA SER A 92 -12.22 -0.74 -3.38
C SER A 92 -12.06 -1.64 -2.14
N PRO A 93 -12.53 -2.91 -2.16
CA PRO A 93 -12.49 -3.86 -1.03
C PRO A 93 -11.14 -4.04 -0.31
N ASP A 94 -10.04 -3.59 -0.92
CA ASP A 94 -8.66 -3.73 -0.40
C ASP A 94 -8.20 -2.56 0.48
N TYR A 95 -8.93 -1.43 0.44
CA TYR A 95 -8.67 -0.22 1.23
C TYR A 95 -9.88 0.07 2.13
N TYR A 96 -9.61 0.53 3.35
CA TYR A 96 -10.58 0.74 4.43
C TYR A 96 -11.82 1.53 3.94
N ARG A 97 -13.03 1.16 4.40
CA ARG A 97 -14.32 1.61 3.85
C ARG A 97 -14.72 2.98 4.39
N THR A 98 -13.93 4.00 4.08
CA THR A 98 -13.95 5.22 4.89
C THR A 98 -15.28 5.99 4.82
N TRP A 99 -15.88 6.21 3.63
CA TRP A 99 -16.95 7.23 3.48
C TRP A 99 -18.12 6.89 2.52
N ARG A 100 -18.58 5.62 2.49
CA ARG A 100 -19.61 5.17 1.53
C ARG A 100 -21.01 5.75 1.76
N LYS A 101 -21.43 5.95 3.01
CA LYS A 101 -22.79 6.41 3.33
C LYS A 101 -23.01 7.85 2.89
N SER A 102 -22.08 8.75 3.20
CA SER A 102 -22.17 10.15 2.78
C SER A 102 -22.13 10.34 1.26
N CYS A 103 -21.56 9.39 0.51
CA CYS A 103 -21.51 9.42 -0.94
C CYS A 103 -22.62 8.61 -1.64
N ASN A 104 -23.59 8.05 -0.91
CA ASN A 104 -24.63 7.15 -1.45
C ASN A 104 -24.04 6.01 -2.31
N ALA A 105 -22.88 5.50 -1.90
CA ALA A 105 -22.18 4.40 -2.56
C ALA A 105 -22.51 3.03 -1.93
N CYS A 106 -23.51 3.06 -1.05
CA CYS A 106 -24.39 2.00 -0.58
C CYS A 106 -25.81 2.62 -0.61
#